data_AF-A0A2G9YAX4-F1
#
_entry.id   AF-A0A2G9YAX4-F1
#
_cell.length_a   1.000
_cell.length_b   1.000
_cell.length_c   1.000
_cell.angle_alpha   90.00
_cell.angle_beta   90.00
_cell.angle_gamma   90.00
#
_symmetry.space_group_name_H-M   'P 1'
#
loop_
_entity.id
_entity.type
_entity.pdbx_description
1 polymer ?
#
loop_
_entity_poly.entity_id
_entity_poly.type
_entity_poly.pdbx_seq_one_letter_code
_entity_poly.pdbx_strand_id
1 'polypeptide(L)'
;PETSSGQALTHKKVIGLQNLDSESAEYRPFKQLIERLNRTYKFHTRAACGFKQPNGAVSLTTLFVTYYNFLRPHTSLRYKVPIPLKELEGISLLQDKWAKIILMATDNLPA
;
A
#
# COMPACT_ATOMS: atom_id res chain seq x y z
N PRO A 1 0.69 31.81 6.60
CA PRO A 1 0.77 30.80 7.68
C PRO A 1 -0.50 29.95 7.67
N GLU A 2 -0.55 28.97 6.77
CA GLU A 2 -1.68 28.05 6.66
C GLU A 2 -1.39 26.82 7.53
N THR A 3 -2.13 26.71 8.62
CA THR A 3 -2.13 25.58 9.53
C THR A 3 -2.71 24.37 8.80
N SER A 4 -1.87 23.41 8.42
CA SER A 4 -2.34 22.07 8.06
C SER A 4 -3.04 21.50 9.29
N SER A 5 -4.38 21.46 9.28
CA SER A 5 -5.16 20.74 10.28
C SER A 5 -4.89 19.24 10.07
N GLY A 6 -3.80 18.75 10.65
CA GLY A 6 -3.45 17.34 10.61
C GLY A 6 -4.55 16.55 11.30
N GLN A 7 -5.28 15.73 10.52
CA GLN A 7 -6.25 14.80 11.09
C GLN A 7 -5.54 13.91 12.12
N ALA A 8 -6.04 13.93 13.36
CA ALA A 8 -5.49 13.08 14.42
C ALA A 8 -5.73 11.61 14.07
N LEU A 9 -4.66 10.86 13.82
CA LEU A 9 -4.73 9.42 13.60
C LEU A 9 -5.17 8.75 14.91
N THR A 10 -6.35 8.15 14.89
CA THR A 10 -6.90 7.41 16.04
C THR A 10 -6.60 5.93 15.87
N HIS A 11 -5.80 5.36 16.78
CA HIS A 11 -5.49 3.93 16.77
C HIS A 11 -6.67 3.10 17.29
N LYS A 12 -7.09 2.08 16.52
CA LYS A 12 -8.14 1.12 16.89
C LYS A 12 -7.51 -0.21 17.27
N LYS A 13 -7.70 -0.67 18.51
CA LYS A 13 -6.96 -1.82 19.06
C LYS A 13 -7.81 -3.07 19.01
N VAL A 14 -7.47 -4.01 18.13
CA VAL A 14 -8.10 -5.34 18.09
C VAL A 14 -7.29 -6.32 18.95
N ILE A 15 -7.91 -6.82 20.02
CA ILE A 15 -7.29 -7.74 21.00
C ILE A 15 -7.80 -9.18 20.88
N GLY A 16 -6.96 -10.12 21.33
CA GLY A 16 -7.29 -11.54 21.41
C GLY A 16 -7.62 -12.21 20.07
N LEU A 17 -8.11 -13.45 20.17
CA LEU A 17 -8.54 -14.28 19.04
C LEU A 17 -10.08 -14.35 18.91
N GLN A 18 -10.83 -13.85 19.89
CA GLN A 18 -12.31 -13.90 19.95
C GLN A 18 -12.92 -12.50 19.99
N ASN A 19 -14.12 -12.31 19.42
CA ASN A 19 -14.82 -11.01 19.38
C ASN A 19 -15.49 -10.75 20.73
N LEU A 20 -14.69 -10.40 21.75
CA LEU A 20 -15.18 -10.19 23.12
C LEU A 20 -15.69 -8.76 23.34
N ASP A 21 -15.21 -7.80 22.56
CA ASP A 21 -15.64 -6.40 22.59
C ASP A 21 -16.07 -5.91 21.19
N SER A 22 -16.90 -4.88 21.16
CA SER A 22 -17.48 -4.34 19.92
C SER A 22 -16.43 -3.73 18.99
N GLU A 23 -15.39 -3.08 19.53
CA GLU A 23 -14.31 -2.50 18.72
C GLU A 23 -13.52 -3.63 18.03
N SER A 24 -13.12 -4.67 18.76
CA SER A 24 -12.46 -5.84 18.16
C SER A 24 -13.36 -6.52 17.12
N ALA A 25 -14.65 -6.64 17.38
CA ALA A 25 -15.59 -7.25 16.42
C ALA A 25 -15.66 -6.45 15.10
N GLU A 26 -15.75 -5.13 15.19
CA GLU A 26 -15.81 -4.22 14.04
C GLU A 26 -14.50 -4.19 13.25
N TYR A 27 -13.36 -4.06 13.93
CA TYR A 27 -12.07 -3.80 13.27
C TYR A 27 -11.25 -5.06 12.94
N ARG A 28 -11.63 -6.24 13.44
CA ARG A 28 -10.89 -7.49 13.21
C ARG A 28 -10.76 -7.88 11.74
N PRO A 29 -11.79 -7.79 10.88
CA PRO A 29 -11.63 -8.11 9.46
C PRO A 29 -10.49 -7.31 8.80
N PHE A 30 -10.35 -6.02 9.15
CA PHE A 30 -9.28 -5.16 8.65
C PHE A 30 -7.91 -5.58 9.18
N LYS A 31 -7.79 -5.86 10.49
CA LYS A 31 -6.55 -6.38 11.08
C LYS A 31 -6.10 -7.67 10.37
N GLN A 32 -7.00 -8.64 10.21
CA GLN A 32 -6.68 -9.90 9.55
C GLN A 32 -6.27 -9.70 8.08
N LEU A 33 -6.88 -8.76 7.37
CA LEU A 33 -6.51 -8.42 6.00
C LEU A 33 -5.06 -7.92 5.93
N ILE A 34 -4.70 -6.95 6.77
CA ILE A 34 -3.35 -6.40 6.85
C ILE A 34 -2.33 -7.45 7.30
N GLU A 35 -2.67 -8.29 8.28
CA GLU A 35 -1.80 -9.38 8.73
C GLU A 35 -1.54 -10.41 7.61
N ARG A 36 -2.58 -10.78 6.84
CA ARG A 36 -2.43 -11.67 5.68
C ARG A 36 -1.53 -11.04 4.62
N LEU A 37 -1.73 -9.76 4.30
CA LEU A 37 -0.89 -9.01 3.37
C LEU A 37 0.58 -9.02 3.81
N ASN A 38 0.83 -8.67 5.07
CA ASN A 38 2.18 -8.62 5.65
C ASN A 38 2.86 -9.99 5.64
N ARG A 39 2.11 -11.07 5.88
CA ARG A 39 2.62 -12.45 5.78
C ARG A 39 3.03 -12.77 4.34
N THR A 40 2.19 -12.46 3.36
CA THR A 40 2.49 -12.66 1.93
C THR A 40 3.73 -11.86 1.51
N TYR A 41 3.84 -10.59 1.92
CA TYR A 41 4.99 -9.74 1.65
C TYR A 41 6.29 -10.33 2.23
N LYS A 42 6.27 -10.73 3.50
CA LYS A 42 7.43 -11.33 4.18
C LYS A 42 7.85 -12.66 3.59
N PHE A 43 6.90 -13.46 3.10
CA PHE A 43 7.16 -14.78 2.54
C PHE A 43 7.68 -14.72 1.11
N HIS A 44 7.04 -13.94 0.23
CA HIS A 44 7.41 -13.90 -1.20
C HIS A 44 8.38 -12.77 -1.53
N THR A 45 8.04 -11.53 -1.17
CA THR A 45 8.76 -10.34 -1.65
C THR A 45 10.09 -10.17 -0.93
N ARG A 46 10.11 -10.31 0.40
CA ARG A 46 11.36 -10.20 1.18
C ARG A 46 12.37 -11.28 0.82
N ALA A 47 11.92 -12.52 0.62
CA ALA A 47 12.79 -13.65 0.30
C ALA A 47 13.49 -13.48 -1.06
N ALA A 48 12.81 -12.90 -2.04
CA ALA A 48 13.33 -12.74 -3.39
C ALA A 48 14.42 -11.64 -3.52
N CYS A 49 14.32 -10.56 -2.75
CA CYS A 49 15.18 -9.38 -2.96
C CYS A 49 16.17 -9.11 -1.81
N GLY A 50 15.89 -9.59 -0.59
CA GLY A 50 16.73 -9.39 0.58
C GLY A 50 16.79 -7.93 1.09
N PHE A 51 16.88 -7.75 2.41
CA PHE A 51 17.06 -6.42 3.04
C PHE A 51 18.52 -6.20 3.45
N LYS A 52 19.46 -6.48 2.54
CA LYS A 52 20.89 -6.39 2.85
C LYS A 52 21.33 -4.97 3.23
N GLN A 53 20.59 -3.95 2.80
CA GLN A 53 20.81 -2.54 3.12
C GLN A 53 19.48 -1.83 3.40
N PRO A 54 19.44 -0.83 4.31
CA PRO A 54 18.22 -0.07 4.61
C PRO A 54 17.57 0.55 3.38
N ASN A 55 18.37 1.15 2.47
CA ASN A 55 17.87 1.75 1.23
C ASN A 55 17.18 0.72 0.33
N GLY A 56 17.73 -0.49 0.24
CA GLY A 56 17.09 -1.59 -0.51
C GLY A 56 15.76 -2.01 0.11
N ALA A 57 15.64 -2.00 1.44
CA ALA A 57 14.39 -2.30 2.12
C ALA A 57 13.32 -1.23 1.88
N VAL A 58 13.71 0.05 1.91
CA VAL A 58 12.83 1.18 1.58
C VAL A 58 12.37 1.06 0.13
N SER A 59 13.30 0.94 -0.83
CA SER A 59 12.96 0.83 -2.26
C SER A 59 12.04 -0.35 -2.55
N LEU A 60 12.33 -1.54 -2.00
CA LEU A 60 11.48 -2.71 -2.21
C LEU A 60 10.07 -2.52 -1.63
N THR A 61 9.98 -1.97 -0.43
CA THR A 61 8.69 -1.72 0.23
C THR A 61 7.89 -0.68 -0.55
N THR A 62 8.52 0.41 -0.99
CA THR A 62 7.90 1.44 -1.83
C THR A 62 7.39 0.84 -3.15
N LEU A 63 8.21 0.07 -3.87
CA LEU A 63 7.79 -0.57 -5.12
C LEU A 63 6.62 -1.54 -4.91
N PHE A 64 6.65 -2.33 -3.83
CA PHE A 64 5.56 -3.24 -3.49
C PHE A 64 4.26 -2.50 -3.19
N VAL A 65 4.31 -1.47 -2.33
CA VAL A 65 3.15 -0.64 -1.97
C VAL A 65 2.60 0.06 -3.21
N THR A 66 3.49 0.59 -4.06
CA THR A 66 3.10 1.25 -5.31
C THR A 66 2.37 0.27 -6.24
N TYR A 67 2.96 -0.90 -6.45
CA TYR A 67 2.35 -1.93 -7.28
C TYR A 67 1.00 -2.39 -6.73
N TYR A 68 0.93 -2.70 -5.44
CA TYR A 68 -0.27 -3.26 -4.83
C TYR A 68 -1.45 -2.28 -4.84
N ASN A 69 -1.21 -1.00 -4.54
CA ASN A 69 -2.28 -0.02 -4.36
C ASN A 69 -2.68 0.72 -5.65
N PHE A 70 -1.76 0.93 -6.58
CA PHE A 70 -2.01 1.79 -7.75
C PHE A 70 -1.98 1.05 -9.09
N LEU A 71 -1.34 -0.13 -9.16
CA LEU A 71 -1.09 -0.80 -10.44
C LEU A 71 -1.76 -2.17 -10.57
N ARG A 72 -1.84 -2.94 -9.47
CA ARG A 72 -2.33 -4.32 -9.47
C ARG A 72 -3.86 -4.36 -9.45
N PRO A 73 -4.51 -4.99 -10.44
CA PRO A 73 -5.93 -5.33 -10.37
C PRO A 73 -6.20 -6.35 -9.26
N HIS A 74 -7.24 -6.13 -8.44
CA HIS A 74 -7.65 -7.09 -7.41
C HIS A 74 -9.00 -7.70 -7.74
N THR A 75 -9.09 -9.03 -7.67
CA THR A 75 -10.32 -9.78 -7.92
C THR A 75 -11.45 -9.36 -6.99
N SER A 76 -11.14 -9.14 -5.71
CA SER A 76 -12.08 -8.62 -4.69
C SER A 76 -12.64 -7.23 -5.01
N LEU A 77 -11.95 -6.46 -5.87
CA LEU A 77 -12.35 -5.12 -6.29
C LEU A 77 -12.83 -5.09 -7.75
N ARG A 78 -13.36 -6.21 -8.27
CA ARG A 78 -13.80 -6.35 -9.67
C ARG A 78 -12.70 -5.93 -10.66
N TYR A 79 -11.47 -6.38 -10.39
CA TYR A 79 -10.26 -6.06 -11.16
C TYR A 79 -9.90 -4.57 -11.22
N LYS A 80 -10.36 -3.78 -10.23
CA LYS A 80 -9.87 -2.41 -10.01
C LYS A 80 -8.69 -2.40 -9.04
N VAL A 81 -7.96 -1.27 -9.03
CA VAL A 81 -6.90 -0.99 -8.06
C VAL A 81 -7.51 -0.37 -6.79
N PRO A 82 -6.90 -0.54 -5.60
CA PRO A 82 -7.43 0.02 -4.35
C PRO A 82 -7.47 1.55 -4.33
N ILE A 83 -6.45 2.19 -4.90
CA ILE A 83 -6.33 3.65 -4.95
C ILE A 83 -6.12 4.04 -6.42
N PRO A 84 -7.18 4.35 -7.17
CA PRO A 84 -7.05 4.76 -8.56
C PRO A 84 -6.41 6.15 -8.65
N LEU A 85 -5.48 6.32 -9.59
CA LEU A 85 -4.87 7.61 -9.93
C LEU A 85 -5.39 8.06 -11.28
N LYS A 86 -5.88 9.29 -11.36
CA LYS A 86 -6.44 9.87 -12.58
C LYS A 86 -5.39 9.95 -13.70
N GLU A 87 -4.14 10.20 -13.33
CA GLU A 87 -2.99 10.33 -14.22
C GLU A 87 -2.61 9.02 -14.92
N LEU A 88 -3.12 7.88 -14.43
CA LEU A 88 -2.90 6.55 -15.00
C LEU A 88 -4.11 6.03 -15.79
N GLU A 89 -5.21 6.79 -15.85
CA GLU A 89 -6.38 6.43 -16.64
C GLU A 89 -6.04 6.40 -18.14
N GLY A 90 -6.59 5.44 -18.87
CA GLY A 90 -6.34 5.25 -20.31
C GLY A 90 -5.01 4.56 -20.66
N ILE A 91 -4.07 4.44 -19.71
CA ILE A 91 -2.83 3.68 -19.92
C ILE A 91 -3.14 2.18 -19.77
N SER A 92 -2.92 1.39 -20.81
CA SER A 92 -3.22 -0.05 -20.81
C SER A 92 -2.05 -0.88 -20.32
N LEU A 93 -0.84 -0.60 -20.81
CA LEU A 93 0.37 -1.36 -20.52
C LEU A 93 0.91 -1.05 -19.13
N LEU A 94 1.30 -2.10 -18.40
CA LEU A 94 1.86 -1.95 -17.07
C LEU A 94 3.19 -1.19 -17.07
N GLN A 95 4.01 -1.39 -18.12
CA GLN A 95 5.29 -0.69 -18.28
C GLN A 95 5.09 0.82 -18.40
N ASP A 96 4.09 1.24 -19.18
CA ASP A 96 3.77 2.65 -19.39
C ASP A 96 3.23 3.30 -18.11
N LYS A 97 2.46 2.54 -17.31
CA LYS A 97 2.03 3.03 -15.99
C LYS A 97 3.20 3.26 -15.06
N TRP A 98 4.18 2.35 -15.05
CA TRP A 98 5.41 2.53 -14.27
C TRP A 98 6.21 3.75 -14.75
N ALA A 99 6.40 3.90 -16.05
CA ALA A 99 7.08 5.05 -16.64
C ALA A 99 6.38 6.37 -16.22
N LYS A 100 5.05 6.41 -16.28
CA LYS A 100 4.26 7.57 -15.86
C LYS A 100 4.42 7.88 -14.37
N ILE A 101 4.40 6.87 -13.49
CA ILE A 101 4.64 7.06 -12.05
C ILE A 101 6.03 7.62 -11.79
N ILE A 102 7.06 7.09 -12.44
CA ILE A 102 8.44 7.55 -12.27
C ILE A 102 8.57 9.00 -12.73
N LEU A 103 8.02 9.34 -13.90
CA LEU A 103 7.99 10.70 -14.42
C LEU A 103 7.34 11.67 -13.42
N MET A 104 6.15 11.32 -12.91
CA MET A 104 5.46 12.15 -11.91
C MET A 104 6.27 12.30 -10.61
N ALA A 105 7.04 11.29 -10.21
CA ALA A 105 7.89 11.38 -9.04
C ALA A 105 9.11 12.28 -9.27
N THR A 106 9.69 12.26 -10.48
CA THR A 106 10.87 13.06 -10.82
C THR A 106 10.55 14.52 -11.14
N ASP A 107 9.40 14.79 -11.75
CA ASP A 107 8.98 16.16 -12.08
C ASP A 107 8.70 17.01 -10.83
N ASN A 108 8.46 16.37 -9.68
CA ASN A 108 8.19 17.01 -8.40
C ASN A 108 9.44 17.18 -7.52
N LEU A 109 10.64 16.84 -7.99
CA LEU A 109 11.89 17.09 -7.26
C LEU A 109 12.38 18.53 -7.53
N PRO A 110 12.76 19.30 -6.50
CA PRO A 110 13.42 20.58 -6.71
C PRO A 110 14.77 20.36 -7.42
N ALA A 111 15.11 21.28 -8.33
CA ALA A 111 16.35 21.30 -9.09
C ALA A 111 17.59 21.44 -8.18
#